data_AF-A0A8E3ANW0-F1
#
_entry.id   AF-A0A8E3ANW0-F1
#
_cell.length_a   1.000
_cell.length_b   1.000
_cell.length_c   1.000
_cell.angle_alpha   90.00
_cell.angle_beta   90.00
_cell.angle_gamma   90.00
#
_symmetry.space_group_name_H-M   'P 1'
#
loop_
_entity.id
_entity.type
_entity.pdbx_description
1 polymer ?
#
loop_
_entity_poly.entity_id
_entity_poly.type
_entity_poly.pdbx_seq_one_letter_code
_entity_poly.pdbx_strand_id
1 'polypeptide(L)'
;MSEAQPRPVTIIDRPCRFGKTTRMIADLEEAKQYLIVTPLLTECDRIVRDARVPVMQPEIVEDEPDITTKKDHLVQLLQAQKNAVTTHAMFDHLADVAGEGLLDAYHILIDEVVSVADSSFRCTEIEWRDFYLNTGYAKVDPATGQVIATPLWEDNAEEVSGTLSAKAYRAARSGRLFSVGEGIHISVIPEILLRAGQSLTVFTFKAEGSLMFAHLDRLGLNPVHDSDGPEVERGFVREVRHLINVQRIPALDRRTVRVKGKPVRLSDCMSYSKQMMTPATSVTLDTEIAKALASLRRGPLASVALPDILVVCPKDKWFEKGREPGKGPDGTETTPFRPGPYADGSRLAPRGTGKDRARSIPNKTQGTNAYRHASHVIYLYDQYPTPLVHRWVGGKDAIDPDDYALTELIQVIWRTRIRDGEPITAYIPNRRMRELFLSWLWEGDVPQSVRNKIASQQGSKPGR
;
A
#
# COMPACT_ATOMS: atom_id res chain seq x y z
N MET A 1 20.86 -14.16 33.01
CA MET A 1 20.40 -13.61 31.73
C MET A 1 20.04 -12.17 32.00
N SER A 2 20.82 -11.21 31.50
CA SER A 2 20.48 -9.79 31.61
C SER A 2 19.16 -9.60 30.86
N GLU A 3 18.14 -9.03 31.51
CA GLU A 3 17.00 -8.46 30.77
C GLU A 3 17.61 -7.46 29.77
N ALA A 4 17.52 -7.78 28.48
CA ALA A 4 17.93 -6.85 27.43
C ALA A 4 17.03 -5.62 27.58
N GLN A 5 17.61 -4.44 27.74
CA GLN A 5 16.84 -3.21 27.74
C GLN A 5 16.01 -3.16 26.44
N PRO A 6 14.72 -2.82 26.50
CA PRO A 6 13.90 -2.73 25.31
C PRO A 6 14.50 -1.66 24.40
N ARG A 7 14.85 -2.05 23.17
CA ARG A 7 15.45 -1.13 22.22
C ARG A 7 14.48 0.01 21.84
N PRO A 8 14.97 1.18 21.43
CA PRO A 8 14.11 2.29 21.02
C PRO A 8 13.39 1.95 19.72
N VAL A 9 12.06 2.09 19.74
CA VAL A 9 11.24 2.14 18.53
C VAL A 9 10.60 3.51 18.47
N THR A 10 10.75 4.21 17.35
CA THR A 10 10.25 5.56 17.17
C THR A 10 9.45 5.67 15.89
N ILE A 11 8.33 6.39 15.97
CA ILE A 11 7.54 6.79 14.81
C ILE A 11 7.69 8.30 14.65
N ILE A 12 8.23 8.71 13.52
CA ILE A 12 8.33 10.10 13.08
C ILE A 12 7.10 10.39 12.23
N ASP A 13 6.09 11.01 12.83
CA ASP A 13 4.81 11.31 12.18
C ASP A 13 4.71 12.78 11.79
N ARG A 14 4.97 13.06 10.50
CA ARG A 14 5.08 14.43 9.97
C ARG A 14 4.38 14.55 8.61
N PRO A 15 3.71 15.68 8.31
CA PRO A 15 2.97 15.84 7.07
C PRO A 15 3.80 15.62 5.80
N CYS A 16 3.14 15.20 4.74
CA CYS A 16 3.75 15.12 3.42
C CYS A 16 4.29 16.50 3.02
N ARG A 17 5.50 16.54 2.42
CA ARG A 17 6.32 17.74 2.09
C ARG A 17 7.17 18.35 3.20
N PHE A 18 7.08 17.90 4.44
CA PHE A 18 7.96 18.38 5.53
C PHE A 18 9.41 17.86 5.40
N GLY A 19 9.81 17.40 4.20
CA GLY A 19 11.16 16.93 3.94
C GLY A 19 11.57 15.69 4.74
N LYS A 20 10.64 14.81 5.16
CA LYS A 20 10.93 13.64 6.00
C LYS A 20 12.16 12.85 5.54
N THR A 21 12.17 12.36 4.31
CA THR A 21 13.33 11.64 3.76
C THR A 21 14.57 12.54 3.68
N THR A 22 14.42 13.81 3.32
CA THR A 22 15.54 14.76 3.25
C THR A 22 16.18 14.98 4.62
N ARG A 23 15.38 15.11 5.67
CA ARG A 23 15.82 15.24 7.06
C ARG A 23 16.44 13.93 7.56
N MET A 24 15.80 12.79 7.29
CA MET A 24 16.34 11.45 7.58
C MET A 24 17.76 11.29 7.02
N ILE A 25 17.99 11.71 5.76
CA ILE A 25 19.31 11.63 5.12
C ILE A 25 20.31 12.64 5.71
N ALA A 26 19.85 13.86 6.03
CA ALA A 26 20.69 14.91 6.59
C ALA A 26 21.15 14.61 8.03
N ASP A 27 20.35 13.85 8.78
CA ASP A 27 20.59 13.47 10.17
C ASP A 27 21.43 12.18 10.30
N LEU A 28 21.94 11.61 9.19
CA LEU A 28 22.84 10.46 9.23
C LEU A 28 24.20 10.84 9.80
N GLU A 29 24.70 10.04 10.74
CA GLU A 29 25.97 10.27 11.43
C GLU A 29 27.05 9.27 10.98
N GLU A 30 28.26 9.74 10.70
CA GLU A 30 29.38 8.86 10.25
C GLU A 30 29.74 7.74 11.24
N ALA A 31 29.50 7.95 12.54
CA ALA A 31 29.83 7.01 13.59
C ALA A 31 28.83 5.85 13.74
N LYS A 32 27.71 5.87 13.00
CA LYS A 32 26.62 4.90 13.12
C LYS A 32 26.46 4.09 11.84
N GLN A 33 25.95 2.88 11.98
CA GLN A 33 25.58 2.00 10.87
C GLN A 33 24.07 2.10 10.62
N TYR A 34 23.67 2.32 9.36
CA TYR A 34 22.26 2.49 8.98
C TYR A 34 21.83 1.48 7.92
N LEU A 35 20.66 0.88 8.14
CA LEU A 35 19.92 0.17 7.10
C LEU A 35 18.67 0.99 6.80
N ILE A 36 18.66 1.63 5.63
CA ILE A 36 17.57 2.48 5.18
C ILE A 36 16.66 1.67 4.26
N VAL A 37 15.36 1.70 4.54
CA VAL A 37 14.34 0.89 3.87
C VAL A 37 13.32 1.84 3.27
N THR A 38 13.16 1.82 1.94
CA THR A 38 12.26 2.74 1.24
C THR A 38 11.28 2.02 0.30
N PRO A 39 10.18 2.64 -0.13
CA PRO A 39 9.20 1.92 -0.94
C PRO A 39 9.69 1.61 -2.37
N LEU A 40 10.55 2.46 -2.94
CA LEU A 40 10.95 2.40 -4.36
C LEU A 40 12.46 2.46 -4.56
N LEU A 41 12.94 1.77 -5.61
CA LEU A 41 14.35 1.83 -6.05
C LEU A 41 14.82 3.24 -6.37
N THR A 42 13.97 4.08 -6.97
CA THR A 42 14.31 5.49 -7.26
C THR A 42 14.58 6.31 -6.00
N GLU A 43 14.00 5.91 -4.85
CA GLU A 43 14.28 6.54 -3.56
C GLU A 43 15.61 6.05 -2.99
N CYS A 44 15.96 4.77 -3.21
CA CYS A 44 17.32 4.28 -2.96
C CYS A 44 18.36 5.10 -3.75
N ASP A 45 18.16 5.25 -5.06
CA ASP A 45 19.07 6.03 -5.93
C ASP A 45 19.23 7.47 -5.42
N ARG A 46 18.13 8.08 -4.96
CA ARG A 46 18.12 9.43 -4.37
C ARG A 46 18.94 9.48 -3.08
N ILE A 47 18.76 8.51 -2.19
CA ILE A 47 19.49 8.45 -0.91
C ILE A 47 20.98 8.28 -1.14
N VAL A 48 21.39 7.35 -2.03
CA VAL A 48 22.81 7.14 -2.36
C VAL A 48 23.44 8.43 -2.89
N ARG A 49 22.73 9.19 -3.72
CA ARG A 49 23.22 10.44 -4.30
C ARG A 49 23.28 11.59 -3.31
N ASP A 50 22.26 11.74 -2.46
CA ASP A 50 22.05 12.95 -1.66
C ASP A 50 22.59 12.82 -0.22
N ALA A 51 22.94 11.60 0.23
CA ALA A 51 23.51 11.38 1.56
C ALA A 51 24.91 11.98 1.72
N ARG A 52 25.15 12.57 2.89
CA ARG A 52 26.46 13.12 3.26
C ARG A 52 27.44 12.06 3.73
N VAL A 53 26.92 10.92 4.17
CA VAL A 53 27.69 9.72 4.52
C VAL A 53 27.61 8.71 3.37
N PRO A 54 28.64 7.88 3.14
CA PRO A 54 28.56 6.84 2.12
C PRO A 54 27.43 5.86 2.44
N VAL A 55 26.49 5.69 1.50
CA VAL A 55 25.39 4.72 1.56
C VAL A 55 25.43 3.89 0.28
N MET A 56 25.36 2.58 0.41
CA MET A 56 25.45 1.64 -0.70
C MET A 56 24.07 1.01 -0.98
N GLN A 57 23.77 0.75 -2.24
CA GLN A 57 22.60 -0.03 -2.65
C GLN A 57 23.05 -1.40 -3.15
N PRO A 58 22.29 -2.48 -2.87
CA PRO A 58 22.62 -3.80 -3.39
C PRO A 58 22.40 -3.92 -4.89
N GLU A 59 23.42 -4.41 -5.55
CA GLU A 59 23.53 -4.64 -7.00
C GLU A 59 24.02 -6.06 -7.29
N ILE A 60 23.80 -6.54 -8.52
CA ILE A 60 24.43 -7.79 -8.98
C ILE A 60 25.81 -7.38 -9.52
N VAL A 61 26.87 -8.01 -9.03
CA VAL A 61 28.25 -7.74 -9.42
C VAL A 61 28.70 -8.86 -10.35
N GLU A 62 28.84 -8.57 -11.65
CA GLU A 62 29.10 -9.59 -12.67
C GLU A 62 30.43 -10.34 -12.47
N ASP A 63 31.41 -9.68 -11.86
CA ASP A 63 32.77 -10.22 -11.66
C ASP A 63 32.98 -10.90 -10.29
N GLU A 64 31.94 -11.01 -9.44
CA GLU A 64 32.02 -11.68 -8.14
C GLU A 64 31.16 -12.96 -8.08
N PRO A 65 31.77 -14.16 -8.12
CA PRO A 65 31.03 -15.42 -8.20
C PRO A 65 30.17 -15.71 -6.96
N ASP A 66 30.51 -15.12 -5.81
CA ASP A 66 29.75 -15.27 -4.55
C ASP A 66 28.51 -14.35 -4.48
N ILE A 67 28.35 -13.42 -5.44
CA ILE A 67 27.20 -12.51 -5.54
C ILE A 67 26.31 -12.93 -6.70
N THR A 68 25.40 -13.87 -6.43
CA THR A 68 24.44 -14.34 -7.45
C THR A 68 23.13 -13.56 -7.40
N THR A 69 22.82 -12.94 -6.25
CA THR A 69 21.61 -12.14 -6.04
C THR A 69 21.92 -10.80 -5.39
N LYS A 70 20.99 -9.85 -5.52
CA LYS A 70 21.05 -8.57 -4.77
C LYS A 70 21.02 -8.79 -3.25
N LYS A 71 20.42 -9.90 -2.78
CA LYS A 71 20.43 -10.21 -1.35
C LYS A 71 21.83 -10.61 -0.89
N ASP A 72 22.57 -11.37 -1.70
CA ASP A 72 23.94 -11.79 -1.39
C ASP A 72 24.85 -10.58 -1.22
N HIS A 73 24.78 -9.61 -2.15
CA HIS A 73 25.52 -8.36 -2.03
C HIS A 73 25.08 -7.55 -0.78
N LEU A 74 23.78 -7.49 -0.48
CA LEU A 74 23.33 -6.82 0.74
C LEU A 74 23.93 -7.47 2.00
N VAL A 75 23.98 -8.80 2.05
CA VAL A 75 24.60 -9.53 3.17
C VAL A 75 26.08 -9.17 3.30
N GLN A 76 26.83 -9.11 2.20
CA GLN A 76 28.23 -8.68 2.23
C GLN A 76 28.40 -7.23 2.72
N LEU A 77 27.54 -6.30 2.26
CA LEU A 77 27.55 -4.91 2.74
C LEU A 77 27.30 -4.83 4.26
N LEU A 78 26.37 -5.65 4.77
CA LEU A 78 26.06 -5.73 6.19
C LEU A 78 27.21 -6.32 7.01
N GLN A 79 27.85 -7.38 6.51
CA GLN A 79 29.05 -7.98 7.12
C GLN A 79 30.23 -7.00 7.16
N ALA A 80 30.39 -6.19 6.11
CA ALA A 80 31.38 -5.12 6.04
C ALA A 80 30.99 -3.85 6.81
N GLN A 81 29.88 -3.88 7.56
CA GLN A 81 29.35 -2.78 8.37
C GLN A 81 29.16 -1.47 7.58
N LYS A 82 28.80 -1.57 6.29
CA LYS A 82 28.51 -0.42 5.44
C LYS A 82 27.08 0.05 5.67
N ASN A 83 26.85 1.35 5.55
CA ASN A 83 25.48 1.87 5.46
C ASN A 83 24.85 1.35 4.17
N ALA A 84 23.64 0.82 4.26
CA ALA A 84 22.94 0.23 3.13
C ALA A 84 21.55 0.83 2.97
N VAL A 85 21.09 0.96 1.72
CA VAL A 85 19.71 1.32 1.39
C VAL A 85 19.07 0.23 0.54
N THR A 86 17.83 -0.13 0.86
CA THR A 86 17.08 -1.18 0.16
C THR A 86 15.59 -0.87 0.11
N THR A 87 14.83 -1.72 -0.58
CA THR A 87 13.37 -1.54 -0.75
C THR A 87 12.57 -2.27 0.32
N HIS A 88 11.32 -1.85 0.56
CA HIS A 88 10.34 -2.57 1.41
C HIS A 88 10.25 -4.05 1.05
N ALA A 89 10.18 -4.34 -0.26
CA ALA A 89 10.08 -5.70 -0.76
C ALA A 89 11.31 -6.56 -0.42
N MET A 90 12.52 -5.98 -0.46
CA MET A 90 13.73 -6.71 -0.05
C MET A 90 13.78 -6.87 1.48
N PHE A 91 13.39 -5.85 2.25
CA PHE A 91 13.38 -5.88 3.71
C PHE A 91 12.54 -7.04 4.25
N ASP A 92 11.37 -7.31 3.66
CA ASP A 92 10.50 -8.45 3.98
C ASP A 92 11.19 -9.83 3.84
N HIS A 93 12.36 -9.89 3.20
CA HIS A 93 13.13 -11.11 2.94
C HIS A 93 14.43 -11.23 3.76
N LEU A 94 14.64 -10.37 4.77
CA LEU A 94 15.86 -10.34 5.60
C LEU A 94 15.71 -11.03 6.95
N ALA A 95 14.66 -11.84 7.17
CA ALA A 95 14.41 -12.47 8.46
C ALA A 95 15.54 -13.42 8.90
N ASP A 96 16.11 -14.16 7.95
CA ASP A 96 17.29 -15.00 8.13
C ASP A 96 18.53 -14.16 8.43
N VAL A 97 18.76 -13.08 7.69
CA VAL A 97 19.85 -12.12 7.92
C VAL A 97 19.78 -11.52 9.33
N ALA A 98 18.57 -11.20 9.80
CA ALA A 98 18.34 -10.73 11.17
C ALA A 98 18.60 -11.84 12.20
N GLY A 99 18.22 -13.09 11.90
CA GLY A 99 18.46 -14.26 12.76
C GLY A 99 19.94 -14.60 12.95
N GLU A 100 20.78 -14.25 11.98
CA GLU A 100 22.24 -14.35 12.06
C GLU A 100 22.89 -13.20 12.84
N GLY A 101 22.12 -12.21 13.29
CA GLY A 101 22.62 -11.04 14.04
C GLY A 101 23.29 -9.97 13.16
N LEU A 102 23.23 -10.09 11.84
CA LEU A 102 23.87 -9.13 10.91
C LEU A 102 23.26 -7.73 10.97
N LEU A 103 22.06 -7.61 11.54
CA LEU A 103 21.38 -6.33 11.73
C LEU A 103 21.65 -5.71 13.12
N ASP A 104 22.30 -6.41 14.06
CA ASP A 104 22.37 -6.01 15.48
C ASP A 104 23.11 -4.68 15.71
N ALA A 105 24.07 -4.34 14.84
CA ALA A 105 24.81 -3.08 14.90
C ALA A 105 24.05 -1.90 14.24
N TYR A 106 22.95 -2.16 13.53
CA TYR A 106 22.32 -1.18 12.65
C TYR A 106 21.20 -0.39 13.32
N HIS A 107 21.14 0.91 13.03
CA HIS A 107 19.93 1.72 13.15
C HIS A 107 19.08 1.52 11.89
N ILE A 108 17.90 0.94 12.05
CA ILE A 108 16.99 0.66 10.93
C ILE A 108 16.04 1.84 10.74
N LEU A 109 16.08 2.45 9.56
CA LEU A 109 15.23 3.58 9.19
C LEU A 109 14.27 3.14 8.08
N ILE A 110 12.96 3.25 8.31
CA ILE A 110 11.94 2.89 7.32
C ILE A 110 11.22 4.16 6.84
N ASP A 111 11.33 4.48 5.56
CA ASP A 111 10.60 5.59 4.92
C ASP A 111 9.24 5.11 4.41
N GLU A 112 8.16 5.72 4.89
CA GLU A 112 6.78 5.24 4.80
C GLU A 112 6.56 3.88 5.47
N VAL A 113 5.30 3.51 5.72
CA VAL A 113 4.98 2.27 6.45
C VAL A 113 5.13 1.04 5.55
N VAL A 114 5.77 -0.02 6.04
CA VAL A 114 5.78 -1.33 5.37
C VAL A 114 4.41 -2.03 5.44
N SER A 115 4.17 -2.95 4.51
CA SER A 115 2.96 -3.75 4.54
C SER A 115 3.04 -4.79 5.65
N VAL A 116 2.23 -4.63 6.69
CA VAL A 116 2.21 -5.54 7.85
C VAL A 116 1.80 -6.96 7.49
N ALA A 117 0.74 -7.11 6.70
CA ALA A 117 0.17 -8.43 6.47
C ALA A 117 -0.45 -8.59 5.09
N ASP A 118 -0.31 -9.80 4.59
CA ASP A 118 -0.89 -10.30 3.35
C ASP A 118 -1.72 -11.54 3.64
N SER A 119 -3.00 -11.49 3.26
CA SER A 119 -3.91 -12.61 3.34
C SER A 119 -4.22 -13.18 1.96
N SER A 120 -3.30 -13.14 1.00
CA SER A 120 -3.60 -13.63 -0.37
C SER A 120 -3.41 -15.14 -0.53
N PHE A 121 -2.65 -15.79 0.35
CA PHE A 121 -2.64 -17.26 0.38
C PHE A 121 -4.02 -17.78 0.83
N ARG A 122 -4.54 -18.71 0.04
CA ARG A 122 -5.85 -19.33 0.21
C ARG A 122 -5.70 -20.81 -0.07
N CYS A 123 -6.21 -21.63 0.83
CA CYS A 123 -6.45 -23.04 0.64
C CYS A 123 -7.75 -23.38 1.38
N THR A 124 -8.39 -24.46 0.98
CA THR A 124 -9.50 -25.04 1.74
C THR A 124 -8.94 -25.72 2.99
N GLU A 125 -9.80 -25.93 3.99
CA GLU A 125 -9.47 -26.70 5.18
C GLU A 125 -8.98 -28.13 4.83
N ILE A 126 -9.65 -28.77 3.86
CA ILE A 126 -9.30 -30.12 3.39
C ILE A 126 -7.91 -30.12 2.76
N GLU A 127 -7.63 -29.19 1.85
CA GLU A 127 -6.31 -29.06 1.23
C GLU A 127 -5.23 -28.81 2.29
N TRP A 128 -5.49 -27.91 3.23
CA TRP A 128 -4.54 -27.61 4.31
C TRP A 128 -4.22 -28.84 5.16
N ARG A 129 -5.26 -29.52 5.66
CA ARG A 129 -5.10 -30.71 6.50
C ARG A 129 -4.44 -31.84 5.74
N ASP A 130 -4.96 -32.20 4.57
CA ASP A 130 -4.59 -33.43 3.90
C ASP A 130 -3.29 -33.30 3.10
N PHE A 131 -2.98 -32.13 2.54
CA PHE A 131 -1.79 -31.94 1.71
C PHE A 131 -0.63 -31.24 2.39
N TYR A 132 -0.85 -30.47 3.47
CA TYR A 132 0.23 -29.80 4.19
C TYR A 132 0.55 -30.47 5.53
N LEU A 133 -0.47 -30.77 6.36
CA LEU A 133 -0.24 -31.31 7.71
C LEU A 133 -0.06 -32.83 7.72
N ASN A 134 -1.00 -33.60 7.16
CA ASN A 134 -0.99 -35.07 7.21
C ASN A 134 0.17 -35.70 6.43
N THR A 135 0.59 -35.04 5.36
CA THR A 135 1.78 -35.39 4.56
C THR A 135 3.10 -35.01 5.25
N GLY A 136 3.05 -34.18 6.30
CA GLY A 136 4.22 -33.76 7.07
C GLY A 136 5.03 -32.60 6.48
N TYR A 137 4.52 -31.89 5.47
CA TYR A 137 5.20 -30.73 4.89
C TYR A 137 5.18 -29.50 5.80
N ALA A 138 4.13 -29.33 6.60
CA ALA A 138 4.01 -28.23 7.54
C ALA A 138 3.66 -28.70 8.95
N LYS A 139 4.16 -27.97 9.94
CA LYS A 139 3.71 -28.03 11.34
C LYS A 139 3.15 -26.68 11.75
N VAL A 140 2.27 -26.66 12.74
CA VAL A 140 1.76 -25.42 13.34
C VAL A 140 2.18 -25.40 14.79
N ASP A 141 2.83 -24.32 15.21
CA ASP A 141 3.07 -24.05 16.62
C ASP A 141 1.71 -23.83 17.33
N PRO A 142 1.35 -24.68 18.31
CA PRO A 142 0.05 -24.61 18.96
C PRO A 142 -0.13 -23.36 19.83
N ALA A 143 0.96 -22.73 20.28
CA ALA A 143 0.91 -21.53 21.12
C ALA A 143 0.73 -20.25 20.28
N THR A 144 1.43 -20.18 19.14
CA THR A 144 1.49 -18.95 18.32
C THR A 144 0.65 -19.03 17.05
N GLY A 145 0.31 -20.23 16.59
CA GLY A 145 -0.28 -20.47 15.27
C GLY A 145 0.72 -20.35 14.12
N GLN A 146 2.01 -20.18 14.39
CA GLN A 146 3.04 -20.05 13.35
C GLN A 146 3.16 -21.36 12.55
N VAL A 147 3.19 -21.23 11.23
CA VAL A 147 3.44 -22.35 10.32
C VAL A 147 4.94 -22.54 10.15
N ILE A 148 5.41 -23.72 10.51
CA ILE A 148 6.80 -24.16 10.42
C ILE A 148 6.93 -25.08 9.20
N ALA A 149 7.76 -24.69 8.23
CA ALA A 149 8.14 -25.58 7.14
C ALA A 149 9.03 -26.70 7.68
N THR A 150 8.72 -27.96 7.37
CA THR A 150 9.54 -29.10 7.79
C THR A 150 10.70 -29.32 6.82
N PRO A 151 11.75 -30.06 7.22
CA PRO A 151 12.81 -30.48 6.30
C PRO A 151 12.26 -31.19 5.05
N LEU A 152 11.19 -31.97 5.20
CA LEU A 152 10.51 -32.61 4.07
C LEU A 152 10.01 -31.59 3.04
N TRP A 153 9.46 -30.45 3.46
CA TRP A 153 9.01 -29.42 2.52
C TRP A 153 10.17 -28.70 1.86
N GLU A 154 11.25 -28.47 2.60
CA GLU A 154 12.47 -27.90 2.05
C GLU A 154 13.09 -28.78 0.98
N ASP A 155 13.26 -30.07 1.27
CA ASP A 155 13.89 -31.04 0.35
C ASP A 155 13.07 -31.26 -0.93
N ASN A 156 11.75 -31.04 -0.90
CA ASN A 156 10.84 -31.33 -2.02
C ASN A 156 10.16 -30.07 -2.60
N ALA A 157 10.57 -28.87 -2.19
CA ALA A 157 9.84 -27.62 -2.47
C ALA A 157 9.58 -27.37 -3.96
N GLU A 158 10.53 -27.71 -4.82
CA GLU A 158 10.42 -27.53 -6.27
C GLU A 158 9.47 -28.55 -6.90
N GLU A 159 9.61 -29.83 -6.52
CA GLU A 159 8.82 -30.94 -7.06
C GLU A 159 7.33 -30.81 -6.73
N VAL A 160 7.03 -30.36 -5.51
CA VAL A 160 5.64 -30.21 -5.05
C VAL A 160 5.04 -28.85 -5.39
N SER A 161 5.78 -27.95 -6.04
CA SER A 161 5.34 -26.56 -6.29
C SER A 161 4.09 -26.42 -7.17
N GLY A 162 3.77 -27.46 -7.95
CA GLY A 162 2.51 -27.56 -8.71
C GLY A 162 1.28 -27.89 -7.86
N THR A 163 1.48 -28.49 -6.69
CA THR A 163 0.42 -28.93 -5.78
C THR A 163 0.36 -28.06 -4.51
N LEU A 164 1.53 -27.78 -3.92
CA LEU A 164 1.68 -26.93 -2.75
C LEU A 164 2.18 -25.56 -3.15
N SER A 165 1.68 -24.52 -2.45
CA SER A 165 2.03 -23.15 -2.80
C SER A 165 3.49 -22.85 -2.47
N ALA A 166 4.31 -22.63 -3.50
CA ALA A 166 5.67 -22.12 -3.34
C ALA A 166 5.72 -20.76 -2.62
N LYS A 167 4.62 -19.99 -2.66
CA LYS A 167 4.47 -18.76 -1.87
C LYS A 167 4.28 -19.07 -0.38
N ALA A 168 3.44 -20.05 -0.05
CA ALA A 168 3.24 -20.47 1.34
C ALA A 168 4.53 -21.08 1.92
N TYR A 169 5.25 -21.91 1.16
CA TYR A 169 6.55 -22.46 1.57
C TYR A 169 7.52 -21.34 1.97
N ARG A 170 7.76 -20.37 1.06
CA ARG A 170 8.64 -19.24 1.31
C ARG A 170 8.21 -18.42 2.54
N ALA A 171 6.90 -18.26 2.75
CA ALA A 171 6.38 -17.56 3.92
C ALA A 171 6.56 -18.35 5.23
N ALA A 172 6.37 -19.67 5.21
CA ALA A 172 6.62 -20.54 6.36
C ALA A 172 8.12 -20.59 6.71
N ARG A 173 8.99 -20.76 5.71
CA ARG A 173 10.45 -20.77 5.88
C ARG A 173 10.99 -19.48 6.49
N SER A 174 10.39 -18.33 6.17
CA SER A 174 10.77 -17.02 6.74
C SER A 174 10.06 -16.71 8.06
N GLY A 175 9.37 -17.68 8.67
CA GLY A 175 8.70 -17.52 9.96
C GLY A 175 7.51 -16.56 9.96
N ARG A 176 6.97 -16.22 8.78
CA ARG A 176 5.91 -15.20 8.64
C ARG A 176 4.52 -15.73 8.36
N LEU A 177 4.38 -17.02 8.06
CA LEU A 177 3.08 -17.61 7.80
C LEU A 177 2.45 -18.06 9.12
N PHE A 178 1.21 -17.64 9.37
CA PHE A 178 0.43 -18.04 10.54
C PHE A 178 -0.90 -18.64 10.11
N SER A 179 -1.30 -19.71 10.79
CA SER A 179 -2.65 -20.27 10.75
C SER A 179 -3.48 -19.64 11.87
N VAL A 180 -4.61 -19.04 11.52
CA VAL A 180 -5.53 -18.38 12.46
C VAL A 180 -6.86 -19.11 12.60
N GLY A 181 -6.93 -20.32 12.05
CA GLY A 181 -8.11 -21.17 11.98
C GLY A 181 -7.98 -22.18 10.84
N GLU A 182 -9.00 -23.02 10.70
CA GLU A 182 -9.03 -24.09 9.69
C GLU A 182 -9.02 -23.52 8.26
N GLY A 183 -7.90 -23.75 7.53
CA GLY A 183 -7.69 -23.25 6.16
C GLY A 183 -7.45 -21.73 6.04
N ILE A 184 -7.47 -20.97 7.15
CA ILE A 184 -7.30 -19.52 7.11
C ILE A 184 -5.89 -19.14 7.54
N HIS A 185 -5.18 -18.49 6.61
CA HIS A 185 -3.78 -18.13 6.78
C HIS A 185 -3.54 -16.65 6.56
N ILE A 186 -2.55 -16.13 7.27
CA ILE A 186 -2.05 -14.77 7.15
C ILE A 186 -0.53 -14.79 7.11
N SER A 187 0.06 -14.08 6.14
CA SER A 187 1.49 -13.78 6.14
C SER A 187 1.69 -12.42 6.79
N VAL A 188 2.60 -12.31 7.75
CA VAL A 188 2.83 -11.10 8.55
C VAL A 188 4.30 -10.73 8.45
N ILE A 189 4.65 -9.45 8.47
CA ILE A 189 6.07 -9.04 8.50
C ILE A 189 6.80 -9.79 9.63
N PRO A 190 7.98 -10.39 9.38
CA PRO A 190 8.72 -11.12 10.40
C PRO A 190 9.03 -10.26 11.62
N GLU A 191 8.57 -10.70 12.80
CA GLU A 191 8.78 -9.98 14.07
C GLU A 191 10.28 -9.74 14.36
N ILE A 192 11.14 -10.68 13.95
CA ILE A 192 12.59 -10.54 14.13
C ILE A 192 13.15 -9.29 13.41
N LEU A 193 12.61 -8.90 12.26
CA LEU A 193 13.01 -7.67 11.58
C LEU A 193 12.59 -6.44 12.37
N LEU A 194 11.39 -6.51 12.96
CA LEU A 194 10.89 -5.42 13.79
C LEU A 194 11.56 -5.36 15.14
N ARG A 195 12.33 -6.38 15.53
CA ARG A 195 13.14 -6.47 16.76
C ARG A 195 14.65 -6.37 16.52
N ALA A 196 15.10 -6.37 15.27
CA ALA A 196 16.52 -6.32 14.94
C ALA A 196 17.14 -4.93 15.15
N GLY A 197 18.46 -4.90 15.35
CA GLY A 197 19.27 -3.67 15.38
C GLY A 197 19.17 -2.82 16.63
N GLN A 198 20.01 -1.77 16.66
CA GLN A 198 20.15 -0.83 17.77
C GLN A 198 18.90 0.02 17.98
N SER A 199 18.20 0.39 16.91
CA SER A 199 16.93 1.11 16.97
C SER A 199 16.10 0.89 15.70
N LEU A 200 14.79 1.06 15.79
CA LEU A 200 13.89 1.12 14.64
C LEU A 200 13.19 2.47 14.59
N THR A 201 13.34 3.21 13.49
CA THR A 201 12.63 4.47 13.26
C THR A 201 11.79 4.39 11.99
N VAL A 202 10.49 4.68 12.09
CA VAL A 202 9.56 4.67 10.96
C VAL A 202 9.09 6.10 10.67
N PHE A 203 9.33 6.57 9.45
CA PHE A 203 8.88 7.87 8.96
C PHE A 203 7.56 7.72 8.24
N THR A 204 6.50 8.39 8.69
CA THR A 204 5.21 8.34 7.98
C THR A 204 4.37 9.60 8.23
N PHE A 205 3.14 9.60 7.75
CA PHE A 205 2.14 10.62 8.09
C PHE A 205 0.83 9.94 8.44
N LYS A 206 0.18 10.40 9.53
CA LYS A 206 -1.05 9.81 10.10
C LYS A 206 -0.82 8.37 10.57
N ALA A 207 0.19 8.20 11.44
CA ALA A 207 0.62 6.90 11.93
C ALA A 207 -0.49 6.14 12.68
N GLU A 208 -1.37 6.85 13.40
CA GLU A 208 -2.51 6.27 14.14
C GLU A 208 -3.45 5.45 13.23
N GLY A 209 -3.59 5.84 11.96
CA GLY A 209 -4.35 5.08 10.96
C GLY A 209 -3.53 4.00 10.25
N SER A 210 -2.31 3.68 10.71
CA SER A 210 -1.45 2.68 10.09
C SER A 210 -1.57 1.31 10.76
N LEU A 211 -1.77 0.27 9.95
CA LEU A 211 -1.68 -1.10 10.42
C LEU A 211 -0.31 -1.43 11.04
N MET A 212 0.75 -0.76 10.56
CA MET A 212 2.11 -0.92 11.10
C MET A 212 2.19 -0.51 12.56
N PHE A 213 1.56 0.61 12.92
CA PHE A 213 1.62 1.09 14.29
C PHE A 213 0.84 0.17 15.23
N ALA A 214 -0.40 -0.18 14.89
CA ALA A 214 -1.18 -1.17 15.63
C ALA A 214 -0.45 -2.53 15.77
N HIS A 215 0.33 -2.92 14.76
CA HIS A 215 1.12 -4.14 14.84
C HIS A 215 2.32 -4.02 15.79
N LEU A 216 3.04 -2.89 15.80
CA LEU A 216 4.12 -2.64 16.76
C LEU A 216 3.60 -2.68 18.22
N ASP A 217 2.43 -2.07 18.47
CA ASP A 217 1.78 -2.12 19.78
C ASP A 217 1.39 -3.55 20.18
N ARG A 218 0.82 -4.31 19.25
CA ARG A 218 0.50 -5.72 19.47
C ARG A 218 1.74 -6.55 19.86
N LEU A 219 2.90 -6.23 19.31
CA LEU A 219 4.18 -6.89 19.66
C LEU A 219 4.77 -6.41 20.99
N GLY A 220 4.10 -5.48 21.68
CA GLY A 220 4.60 -4.87 22.92
C GLY A 220 5.84 -4.00 22.70
N LEU A 221 6.06 -3.52 21.47
CA LEU A 221 7.20 -2.66 21.15
C LEU A 221 6.97 -1.20 21.55
N ASN A 222 5.71 -0.80 21.80
CA ASN A 222 5.30 0.49 22.37
C ASN A 222 6.13 1.67 21.83
N PRO A 223 6.07 1.96 20.52
CA PRO A 223 6.97 2.92 19.92
C PRO A 223 6.68 4.33 20.43
N VAL A 224 7.74 5.12 20.59
CA VAL A 224 7.63 6.55 20.87
C VAL A 224 7.05 7.24 19.64
N HIS A 225 5.84 7.79 19.78
CA HIS A 225 5.20 8.57 18.73
C HIS A 225 5.67 10.02 18.80
N ASP A 226 6.66 10.35 17.97
CA ASP A 226 7.16 11.70 17.79
C ASP A 226 6.39 12.38 16.65
N SER A 227 5.40 13.16 17.06
CA SER A 227 4.70 14.11 16.18
C SER A 227 5.01 15.53 16.64
N ASP A 228 4.98 16.48 15.71
CA ASP A 228 5.14 17.91 16.04
C ASP A 228 3.84 18.50 16.69
N GLY A 229 2.94 17.63 17.15
CA GLY A 229 1.66 17.97 17.77
C GLY A 229 0.54 18.30 16.76
N PRO A 230 -0.72 18.32 17.22
CA PRO A 230 -1.88 18.44 16.34
C PRO A 230 -2.02 19.83 15.69
N GLU A 231 -1.38 20.87 16.22
CA GLU A 231 -1.41 22.21 15.61
C GLU A 231 -0.57 22.27 14.32
N VAL A 232 0.52 21.52 14.23
CA VAL A 232 1.32 21.47 12.99
C VAL A 232 0.54 20.80 11.87
N GLU A 233 -0.18 19.72 12.17
CA GLU A 233 -1.10 19.11 11.21
C GLU A 233 -2.22 20.09 10.81
N ARG A 234 -2.88 20.76 11.77
CA ARG A 234 -3.92 21.75 11.47
C ARG A 234 -3.39 22.89 10.60
N GLY A 235 -2.19 23.40 10.90
CA GLY A 235 -1.53 24.43 10.09
C GLY A 235 -1.30 23.97 8.65
N PHE A 236 -0.74 22.78 8.47
CA PHE A 236 -0.56 22.15 7.17
C PHE A 236 -1.89 21.98 6.40
N VAL A 237 -2.93 21.49 7.08
CA VAL A 237 -4.26 21.30 6.49
C VAL A 237 -4.84 22.64 6.03
N ARG A 238 -4.77 23.69 6.86
CA ARG A 238 -5.25 25.04 6.51
C ARG A 238 -4.51 25.60 5.31
N GLU A 239 -3.20 25.39 5.23
CA GLU A 239 -2.37 25.81 4.09
C GLU A 239 -2.84 25.14 2.79
N VAL A 240 -3.03 23.82 2.78
CA VAL A 240 -3.31 23.07 1.53
C VAL A 240 -4.80 22.97 1.17
N ARG A 241 -5.72 23.24 2.11
CA ARG A 241 -7.18 23.08 1.93
C ARG A 241 -7.71 23.77 0.67
N HIS A 242 -7.24 24.98 0.40
CA HIS A 242 -7.70 25.78 -0.73
C HIS A 242 -7.23 25.25 -2.09
N LEU A 243 -6.23 24.37 -2.11
CA LEU A 243 -5.75 23.68 -3.30
C LEU A 243 -6.62 22.46 -3.66
N ILE A 244 -7.53 22.02 -2.79
CA ILE A 244 -8.29 20.78 -2.97
C ILE A 244 -9.75 21.08 -3.31
N ASN A 245 -10.15 20.76 -4.53
CA ASN A 245 -11.54 20.79 -4.95
C ASN A 245 -12.17 19.38 -4.86
N VAL A 246 -12.90 19.10 -3.78
CA VAL A 246 -13.60 17.82 -3.60
C VAL A 246 -14.91 17.79 -4.40
N GLN A 247 -15.10 16.75 -5.21
CA GLN A 247 -16.30 16.52 -6.01
C GLN A 247 -16.89 15.12 -5.80
N ARG A 248 -18.19 15.00 -6.07
CA ARG A 248 -18.86 13.69 -6.21
C ARG A 248 -18.94 13.32 -7.70
N ILE A 249 -19.42 12.10 -7.98
CA ILE A 249 -19.79 11.70 -9.34
C ILE A 249 -21.31 11.46 -9.37
N PRO A 250 -22.11 12.46 -9.79
CA PRO A 250 -23.57 12.38 -9.69
C PRO A 250 -24.20 11.19 -10.40
N ALA A 251 -23.55 10.69 -11.47
CA ALA A 251 -24.00 9.51 -12.20
C ALA A 251 -24.04 8.24 -11.32
N LEU A 252 -23.16 8.15 -10.32
CA LEU A 252 -23.08 7.00 -9.38
C LEU A 252 -24.08 7.12 -8.23
N ASP A 253 -24.55 8.31 -7.91
CA ASP A 253 -25.53 8.52 -6.82
C ASP A 253 -26.97 8.24 -7.25
N ARG A 254 -27.26 8.40 -8.55
CA ARG A 254 -28.62 8.31 -9.10
C ARG A 254 -29.12 6.87 -9.30
N ARG A 255 -28.23 5.88 -9.21
CA ARG A 255 -28.56 4.48 -9.51
C ARG A 255 -28.37 3.61 -8.28
N THR A 256 -29.26 2.63 -8.15
CA THR A 256 -29.20 1.61 -7.11
C THR A 256 -29.02 0.23 -7.71
N VAL A 257 -28.25 -0.61 -7.03
CA VAL A 257 -28.14 -2.05 -7.29
C VAL A 257 -28.69 -2.83 -6.11
N ARG A 258 -29.06 -4.10 -6.33
CA ARG A 258 -29.47 -4.99 -5.24
C ARG A 258 -28.25 -5.72 -4.68
N VAL A 259 -27.95 -5.50 -3.41
CA VAL A 259 -26.91 -6.23 -2.67
C VAL A 259 -27.62 -7.03 -1.58
N LYS A 260 -27.52 -8.37 -1.63
CA LYS A 260 -28.24 -9.27 -0.70
C LYS A 260 -29.74 -8.93 -0.59
N GLY A 261 -30.38 -8.64 -1.72
CA GLY A 261 -31.81 -8.31 -1.79
C GLY A 261 -32.18 -6.85 -1.43
N LYS A 262 -31.25 -6.04 -0.89
CA LYS A 262 -31.52 -4.65 -0.51
C LYS A 262 -31.05 -3.66 -1.59
N PRO A 263 -31.82 -2.60 -1.89
CA PRO A 263 -31.36 -1.53 -2.79
C PRO A 263 -30.25 -0.71 -2.12
N VAL A 264 -29.12 -0.57 -2.81
CA VAL A 264 -27.94 0.19 -2.35
C VAL A 264 -27.48 1.09 -3.48
N ARG A 265 -27.10 2.34 -3.19
CA ARG A 265 -26.57 3.26 -4.21
C ARG A 265 -25.24 2.74 -4.74
N LEU A 266 -24.95 2.92 -6.03
CA LEU A 266 -23.66 2.48 -6.59
C LEU A 266 -22.47 3.14 -5.89
N SER A 267 -22.58 4.40 -5.47
CA SER A 267 -21.54 5.08 -4.69
C SER A 267 -21.26 4.42 -3.32
N ASP A 268 -22.19 3.63 -2.79
CA ASP A 268 -22.01 2.84 -1.56
C ASP A 268 -21.53 1.39 -1.84
N CYS A 269 -21.26 1.06 -3.10
CA CYS A 269 -20.75 -0.23 -3.56
C CYS A 269 -19.23 -0.24 -3.84
N MET A 270 -18.50 0.72 -3.27
CA MET A 270 -17.08 0.94 -3.55
C MET A 270 -16.11 0.18 -2.64
N SER A 271 -16.56 -0.68 -1.74
CA SER A 271 -15.61 -1.49 -0.95
C SER A 271 -14.98 -2.57 -1.82
N TYR A 272 -13.74 -2.98 -1.52
CA TYR A 272 -13.01 -3.97 -2.33
C TYR A 272 -13.85 -5.24 -2.56
N SER A 273 -14.41 -5.81 -1.49
CA SER A 273 -15.24 -7.02 -1.59
C SER A 273 -16.51 -6.81 -2.42
N LYS A 274 -17.10 -5.61 -2.40
CA LYS A 274 -18.28 -5.28 -3.23
C LYS A 274 -17.91 -5.12 -4.71
N GLN A 275 -16.74 -4.57 -5.01
CA GLN A 275 -16.23 -4.45 -6.38
C GLN A 275 -15.83 -5.82 -6.95
N MET A 276 -15.32 -6.72 -6.12
CA MET A 276 -14.88 -8.06 -6.51
C MET A 276 -15.97 -9.15 -6.31
N MET A 277 -17.25 -8.76 -6.23
CA MET A 277 -18.37 -9.70 -6.10
C MET A 277 -18.57 -10.58 -7.35
N THR A 278 -19.44 -11.58 -7.21
CA THR A 278 -19.81 -12.52 -8.27
C THR A 278 -20.16 -11.82 -9.59
N PRO A 279 -19.87 -12.45 -10.75
CA PRO A 279 -20.04 -11.84 -12.07
C PRO A 279 -21.40 -11.19 -12.30
N ALA A 280 -22.50 -11.81 -11.84
CA ALA A 280 -23.85 -11.27 -12.06
C ALA A 280 -24.08 -9.89 -11.40
N THR A 281 -23.49 -9.66 -10.22
CA THR A 281 -23.64 -8.37 -9.51
C THR A 281 -22.55 -7.38 -9.93
N SER A 282 -21.32 -7.86 -10.15
CA SER A 282 -20.20 -7.01 -10.55
C SER A 282 -20.34 -6.50 -11.98
N VAL A 283 -20.92 -7.25 -12.93
CA VAL A 283 -21.11 -6.76 -14.32
C VAL A 283 -21.96 -5.48 -14.36
N THR A 284 -23.03 -5.42 -13.56
CA THR A 284 -23.89 -4.22 -13.50
C THR A 284 -23.12 -3.05 -12.88
N LEU A 285 -22.41 -3.28 -11.76
CA LEU A 285 -21.56 -2.26 -11.11
C LEU A 285 -20.48 -1.74 -12.06
N ASP A 286 -19.76 -2.64 -12.72
CA ASP A 286 -18.65 -2.34 -13.63
C ASP A 286 -19.12 -1.51 -14.82
N THR A 287 -20.21 -1.93 -15.46
CA THR A 287 -20.81 -1.21 -16.59
C THR A 287 -21.21 0.21 -16.19
N GLU A 288 -21.79 0.39 -15.01
CA GLU A 288 -22.26 1.70 -14.56
C GLU A 288 -21.11 2.61 -14.10
N ILE A 289 -20.05 2.05 -13.53
CA ILE A 289 -18.81 2.80 -13.26
C ILE A 289 -18.18 3.28 -14.56
N ALA A 290 -18.02 2.41 -15.57
CA ALA A 290 -17.50 2.80 -16.88
C ALA A 290 -18.32 3.92 -17.53
N LYS A 291 -19.66 3.83 -17.49
CA LYS A 291 -20.56 4.89 -17.99
C LYS A 291 -20.40 6.20 -17.22
N ALA A 292 -20.25 6.14 -15.91
CA ALA A 292 -20.05 7.32 -15.08
C ALA A 292 -18.71 8.02 -15.40
N LEU A 293 -17.63 7.24 -15.57
CA LEU A 293 -16.33 7.74 -16.03
C LEU A 293 -16.41 8.36 -17.43
N ALA A 294 -17.13 7.71 -18.35
CA ALA A 294 -17.38 8.26 -19.69
C ALA A 294 -18.16 9.58 -19.65
N SER A 295 -19.08 9.74 -18.70
CA SER A 295 -19.79 11.01 -18.47
C SER A 295 -18.85 12.11 -17.99
N LEU A 296 -17.94 11.79 -17.06
CA LEU A 296 -16.89 12.74 -16.65
C LEU A 296 -16.03 13.16 -17.83
N ARG A 297 -15.58 12.20 -18.66
CA ARG A 297 -14.77 12.49 -19.85
C ARG A 297 -15.50 13.33 -20.91
N ARG A 298 -16.83 13.23 -21.01
CA ARG A 298 -17.64 14.07 -21.92
C ARG A 298 -17.93 15.46 -21.35
N GLY A 299 -17.84 15.64 -20.04
CA GLY A 299 -18.18 16.89 -19.37
C GLY A 299 -16.96 17.51 -18.70
N PRO A 300 -16.87 17.46 -17.36
CA PRO A 300 -15.86 18.20 -16.59
C PRO A 300 -14.41 17.84 -16.91
N LEU A 301 -14.15 16.64 -17.45
CA LEU A 301 -12.81 16.19 -17.81
C LEU A 301 -12.53 16.24 -19.32
N ALA A 302 -13.35 16.94 -20.12
CA ALA A 302 -13.19 16.97 -21.58
C ALA A 302 -11.86 17.61 -22.02
N SER A 303 -11.45 18.70 -21.35
CA SER A 303 -10.22 19.45 -21.65
C SER A 303 -8.97 18.96 -20.91
N VAL A 304 -9.11 17.99 -20.01
CA VAL A 304 -7.99 17.47 -19.20
C VAL A 304 -7.19 16.47 -20.03
N ALA A 305 -5.86 16.57 -20.04
CA ALA A 305 -5.03 15.57 -20.68
C ALA A 305 -5.21 14.23 -19.95
N LEU A 306 -5.33 13.13 -20.71
CA LEU A 306 -5.59 11.82 -20.10
C LEU A 306 -4.51 11.43 -19.07
N PRO A 307 -3.19 11.61 -19.32
CA PRO A 307 -2.16 11.30 -18.33
C PRO A 307 -2.30 12.05 -17.00
N ASP A 308 -2.90 13.24 -16.99
CA ASP A 308 -3.10 14.05 -15.78
C ASP A 308 -4.28 13.58 -14.90
N ILE A 309 -4.97 12.52 -15.31
CA ILE A 309 -6.06 11.90 -14.57
C ILE A 309 -5.55 10.62 -13.90
N LEU A 310 -5.60 10.57 -12.57
CA LEU A 310 -5.28 9.40 -11.77
C LEU A 310 -6.56 8.69 -11.32
N VAL A 311 -6.76 7.44 -11.71
CA VAL A 311 -7.90 6.61 -11.29
C VAL A 311 -7.46 5.56 -10.28
N VAL A 312 -8.03 5.63 -9.08
CA VAL A 312 -7.67 4.78 -7.95
C VAL A 312 -8.75 3.72 -7.79
N CYS A 313 -8.47 2.50 -8.25
CA CYS A 313 -9.40 1.37 -8.26
C CYS A 313 -8.65 0.01 -8.23
N PRO A 314 -9.33 -1.12 -8.01
CA PRO A 314 -8.68 -2.44 -8.04
C PRO A 314 -8.01 -2.71 -9.39
N LYS A 315 -6.83 -3.34 -9.36
CA LYS A 315 -6.01 -3.58 -10.57
C LYS A 315 -6.78 -4.26 -11.69
N ASP A 316 -7.52 -5.33 -11.35
CA ASP A 316 -8.32 -6.12 -12.31
C ASP A 316 -9.53 -5.37 -12.88
N LYS A 317 -9.89 -4.24 -12.28
CA LYS A 317 -10.94 -3.37 -12.80
C LYS A 317 -10.42 -2.41 -13.86
N TRP A 318 -9.16 -2.01 -13.78
CA TRP A 318 -8.55 -1.14 -14.79
C TRP A 318 -7.86 -1.92 -15.92
N PHE A 319 -7.21 -3.02 -15.60
CA PHE A 319 -6.46 -3.86 -16.53
C PHE A 319 -7.16 -5.21 -16.72
N GLU A 320 -7.24 -5.70 -17.97
CA GLU A 320 -7.78 -7.03 -18.27
C GLU A 320 -7.02 -8.10 -17.45
N LYS A 321 -7.73 -8.77 -16.53
CA LYS A 321 -7.15 -9.77 -15.60
C LYS A 321 -5.95 -9.24 -14.79
N GLY A 322 -5.93 -7.93 -14.53
CA GLY A 322 -4.86 -7.29 -13.76
C GLY A 322 -3.53 -7.16 -14.50
N ARG A 323 -3.48 -7.43 -15.81
CA ARG A 323 -2.23 -7.45 -16.59
C ARG A 323 -1.93 -6.07 -17.15
N GLU A 324 -0.90 -5.44 -16.60
CA GLU A 324 -0.36 -4.19 -17.14
C GLU A 324 0.36 -4.42 -18.47
N PRO A 325 0.44 -3.39 -19.33
CA PRO A 325 1.35 -3.40 -20.47
C PRO A 325 2.78 -3.72 -20.02
N GLY A 326 3.45 -4.58 -20.78
CA GLY A 326 4.89 -4.76 -20.66
C GLY A 326 5.58 -3.45 -21.02
N LYS A 327 6.68 -3.15 -20.34
CA LYS A 327 7.49 -1.96 -20.62
C LYS A 327 8.91 -2.36 -20.99
N GLY A 328 9.46 -1.69 -22.00
CA GLY A 328 10.87 -1.78 -22.35
C GLY A 328 11.75 -1.03 -21.34
N PRO A 329 13.08 -1.11 -21.49
CA PRO A 329 14.04 -0.38 -20.65
C PRO A 329 13.84 1.13 -20.65
N ASP A 330 13.36 1.67 -21.77
CA ASP A 330 13.02 3.09 -21.96
C ASP A 330 11.60 3.46 -21.47
N GLY A 331 10.88 2.51 -20.88
CA GLY A 331 9.51 2.69 -20.39
C GLY A 331 8.44 2.63 -21.48
N THR A 332 8.79 2.38 -22.74
CA THR A 332 7.82 2.25 -23.84
C THR A 332 6.99 0.97 -23.70
N GLU A 333 5.70 1.04 -24.06
CA GLU A 333 4.83 -0.13 -23.99
C GLU A 333 5.25 -1.17 -25.05
N THR A 334 5.67 -2.36 -24.61
CA THR A 334 6.05 -3.49 -25.48
C THR A 334 4.88 -4.42 -25.77
N THR A 335 3.83 -4.38 -24.94
CA THR A 335 2.60 -5.14 -25.16
C THR A 335 1.37 -4.21 -25.09
N PRO A 336 0.29 -4.54 -25.81
CA PRO A 336 -0.87 -3.64 -25.86
C PRO A 336 -1.60 -3.57 -24.53
N PHE A 337 -2.00 -2.36 -24.14
CA PHE A 337 -2.97 -2.15 -23.06
C PHE A 337 -4.31 -2.78 -23.42
N ARG A 338 -4.79 -3.63 -22.53
CA ARG A 338 -6.11 -4.27 -22.59
C ARG A 338 -6.97 -3.73 -21.44
N PRO A 339 -8.05 -2.98 -21.74
CA PRO A 339 -8.88 -2.38 -20.71
C PRO A 339 -9.60 -3.45 -19.88
N GLY A 340 -9.58 -3.27 -18.56
CA GLY A 340 -10.47 -3.95 -17.65
C GLY A 340 -11.86 -3.31 -17.61
N PRO A 341 -12.80 -3.86 -16.82
CA PRO A 341 -14.20 -3.44 -16.81
C PRO A 341 -14.49 -1.96 -16.54
N TYR A 342 -13.66 -1.27 -15.75
CA TYR A 342 -13.80 0.18 -15.50
C TYR A 342 -13.15 1.03 -16.58
N ALA A 343 -12.10 0.52 -17.22
CA ALA A 343 -11.38 1.21 -18.29
C ALA A 343 -12.16 1.12 -19.61
N ASP A 344 -12.76 -0.04 -19.90
CA ASP A 344 -13.47 -0.28 -21.14
C ASP A 344 -14.72 0.60 -21.24
N GLY A 345 -14.92 1.27 -22.38
CA GLY A 345 -16.02 2.22 -22.57
C GLY A 345 -15.95 3.52 -21.74
N SER A 346 -15.00 3.67 -20.82
CA SER A 346 -14.84 4.88 -19.97
C SER A 346 -14.37 6.12 -20.73
N ARG A 347 -13.82 5.95 -21.95
CA ARG A 347 -13.13 6.99 -22.72
C ARG A 347 -11.85 7.53 -22.07
N LEU A 348 -11.42 6.96 -20.95
CA LEU A 348 -10.20 7.35 -20.24
C LEU A 348 -8.98 6.51 -20.61
N ALA A 349 -9.19 5.30 -21.15
CA ALA A 349 -8.10 4.36 -21.41
C ALA A 349 -8.31 3.60 -22.73
N PRO A 350 -8.03 4.21 -23.89
CA PRO A 350 -8.15 3.55 -25.19
C PRO A 350 -7.26 2.29 -25.29
N ARG A 351 -7.81 1.19 -25.82
CA ARG A 351 -7.07 -0.04 -26.12
C ARG A 351 -5.93 0.20 -27.12
N GLY A 352 -4.81 -0.49 -26.95
CA GLY A 352 -3.68 -0.50 -27.90
C GLY A 352 -2.33 -0.24 -27.24
N THR A 353 -1.31 0.05 -28.02
CA THR A 353 0.04 0.37 -27.55
C THR A 353 0.32 1.86 -27.74
N GLY A 354 1.01 2.51 -26.80
CA GLY A 354 1.54 3.87 -26.95
C GLY A 354 0.47 4.98 -27.03
N LYS A 355 -0.75 4.73 -26.52
CA LYS A 355 -1.81 5.76 -26.49
C LYS A 355 -1.81 6.46 -25.14
N ASP A 356 -2.18 7.73 -25.15
CA ASP A 356 -2.43 8.46 -23.91
C ASP A 356 -3.66 7.90 -23.18
N ARG A 357 -3.52 7.76 -21.86
CA ARG A 357 -4.51 7.16 -20.97
C ARG A 357 -4.46 7.83 -19.61
N ALA A 358 -5.61 7.83 -18.94
CA ALA A 358 -5.63 8.01 -17.50
C ALA A 358 -4.75 6.95 -16.84
N ARG A 359 -3.99 7.40 -15.86
CA ARG A 359 -3.15 6.54 -15.03
C ARG A 359 -4.02 5.84 -14.01
N SER A 360 -3.64 4.64 -13.59
CA SER A 360 -4.36 3.93 -12.54
C SER A 360 -3.43 3.25 -11.56
N ILE A 361 -3.82 3.29 -10.29
CA ILE A 361 -3.16 2.62 -9.19
C ILE A 361 -4.16 1.92 -8.28
N PRO A 362 -3.81 0.77 -7.68
CA PRO A 362 -4.52 0.25 -6.52
C PRO A 362 -4.27 1.12 -5.30
N ASN A 363 -5.19 1.09 -4.32
CA ASN A 363 -5.12 1.92 -3.11
C ASN A 363 -3.81 1.76 -2.32
N LYS A 364 -3.30 0.53 -2.22
CA LYS A 364 -2.10 0.17 -1.45
C LYS A 364 -0.77 0.47 -2.16
N THR A 365 -0.78 1.21 -3.27
CA THR A 365 0.47 1.60 -3.94
C THR A 365 1.26 2.51 -3.00
N GLN A 366 2.54 2.28 -2.78
CA GLN A 366 3.39 3.08 -1.87
C GLN A 366 4.47 3.87 -2.63
N GLY A 367 4.88 5.01 -2.08
CA GLY A 367 6.10 5.74 -2.41
C GLY A 367 6.38 6.17 -3.85
N THR A 368 5.38 6.28 -4.74
CA THR A 368 5.61 6.65 -6.15
C THR A 368 5.41 8.13 -6.48
N ASN A 369 6.44 8.72 -7.11
CA ASN A 369 6.41 10.08 -7.67
C ASN A 369 5.87 10.12 -9.11
N ALA A 370 5.52 8.98 -9.70
CA ALA A 370 5.13 8.88 -11.11
C ALA A 370 3.86 9.67 -11.46
N TYR A 371 3.02 10.00 -10.47
CA TYR A 371 1.74 10.69 -10.66
C TYR A 371 1.74 12.13 -10.14
N ARG A 372 2.91 12.67 -9.83
CA ARG A 372 3.10 14.02 -9.30
C ARG A 372 2.59 15.11 -10.26
N HIS A 373 2.41 14.80 -11.55
CA HIS A 373 1.80 15.70 -12.54
C HIS A 373 0.26 15.68 -12.51
N ALA A 374 -0.37 14.66 -11.91
CA ALA A 374 -1.81 14.46 -12.01
C ALA A 374 -2.58 15.62 -11.38
N SER A 375 -3.45 16.26 -12.17
CA SER A 375 -4.30 17.37 -11.74
C SER A 375 -5.66 16.92 -11.23
N HIS A 376 -6.08 15.71 -11.59
CA HIS A 376 -7.36 15.13 -11.23
C HIS A 376 -7.15 13.73 -10.66
N VAL A 377 -7.87 13.41 -9.59
CA VAL A 377 -7.87 12.08 -8.99
C VAL A 377 -9.31 11.58 -8.84
N ILE A 378 -9.55 10.34 -9.24
CA ILE A 378 -10.84 9.66 -9.13
C ILE A 378 -10.67 8.49 -8.17
N TYR A 379 -11.18 8.63 -6.95
CA TYR A 379 -11.03 7.67 -5.86
C TYR A 379 -12.23 6.74 -5.76
N LEU A 380 -12.11 5.52 -6.29
CA LEU A 380 -13.17 4.52 -6.36
C LEU A 380 -13.02 3.46 -5.26
N TYR A 381 -12.87 3.89 -4.01
CA TYR A 381 -12.81 3.00 -2.86
C TYR A 381 -13.74 3.47 -1.72
N ASP A 382 -14.25 2.50 -0.97
CA ASP A 382 -14.78 2.62 0.39
C ASP A 382 -13.88 1.74 1.26
N GLN A 383 -12.91 2.36 1.93
CA GLN A 383 -11.72 1.67 2.41
C GLN A 383 -11.93 1.10 3.82
N TYR A 384 -11.50 -0.15 4.01
CA TYR A 384 -11.50 -0.82 5.31
C TYR A 384 -10.25 -1.70 5.41
N PRO A 385 -9.69 -1.89 6.61
CA PRO A 385 -8.73 -2.96 6.82
C PRO A 385 -9.35 -4.30 6.42
N THR A 386 -8.55 -5.22 5.87
CA THR A 386 -9.01 -6.59 5.65
C THR A 386 -9.45 -7.18 7.00
N PRO A 387 -10.65 -7.78 7.17
CA PRO A 387 -11.13 -8.23 8.47
C PRO A 387 -10.16 -9.16 9.21
N LEU A 388 -9.49 -10.05 8.47
CA LEU A 388 -8.47 -10.94 9.01
C LEU A 388 -7.25 -10.16 9.54
N VAL A 389 -6.75 -9.19 8.78
CA VAL A 389 -5.62 -8.35 9.19
C VAL A 389 -6.03 -7.43 10.35
N HIS A 390 -7.25 -6.89 10.33
CA HIS A 390 -7.78 -6.06 11.41
C HIS A 390 -7.82 -6.84 12.71
N ARG A 391 -8.41 -8.05 12.71
CA ARG A 391 -8.43 -8.94 13.86
C ARG A 391 -7.01 -9.31 14.30
N TRP A 392 -6.12 -9.57 13.35
CA TRP A 392 -4.73 -9.87 13.65
C TRP A 392 -4.07 -8.76 14.44
N VAL A 393 -4.22 -7.48 14.08
CA VAL A 393 -3.55 -6.38 14.79
C VAL A 393 -4.25 -5.95 16.10
N GLY A 394 -5.37 -6.57 16.48
CA GLY A 394 -6.11 -6.24 17.72
C GLY A 394 -7.51 -5.67 17.49
N GLY A 395 -7.95 -5.55 16.24
CA GLY A 395 -9.30 -5.12 15.90
C GLY A 395 -9.54 -3.63 16.13
N LYS A 396 -10.77 -3.26 16.49
CA LYS A 396 -11.20 -1.86 16.65
C LYS A 396 -10.47 -1.14 17.78
N ASP A 397 -10.07 -1.87 18.81
CA ASP A 397 -9.38 -1.29 19.96
C ASP A 397 -7.94 -0.88 19.62
N ALA A 398 -7.36 -1.49 18.58
CA ALA A 398 -6.00 -1.19 18.12
C ALA A 398 -5.97 -0.17 16.96
N ILE A 399 -6.96 -0.18 16.07
CA ILE A 399 -7.04 0.77 14.95
C ILE A 399 -8.49 0.99 14.52
N ASP A 400 -8.90 2.25 14.47
CA ASP A 400 -10.22 2.62 13.95
C ASP A 400 -10.26 2.47 12.41
N PRO A 401 -11.29 1.81 11.85
CA PRO A 401 -11.41 1.64 10.40
C PRO A 401 -11.54 2.94 9.59
N ASP A 402 -12.05 4.02 10.18
CA ASP A 402 -12.16 5.34 9.57
C ASP A 402 -10.81 6.06 9.57
N ASP A 403 -10.01 5.94 10.63
CA ASP A 403 -8.63 6.46 10.65
C ASP A 403 -7.76 5.77 9.60
N TYR A 404 -7.85 4.44 9.51
CA TYR A 404 -7.21 3.68 8.43
C TYR A 404 -7.63 4.18 7.04
N ALA A 405 -8.93 4.37 6.84
CA ALA A 405 -9.47 4.81 5.56
C ALA A 405 -8.98 6.22 5.19
N LEU A 406 -8.96 7.13 6.16
CA LEU A 406 -8.48 8.50 5.98
C LEU A 406 -6.98 8.54 5.66
N THR A 407 -6.16 7.80 6.41
CA THR A 407 -4.70 7.72 6.17
C THR A 407 -4.40 7.24 4.75
N GLU A 408 -5.05 6.16 4.30
CA GLU A 408 -4.85 5.64 2.94
C GLU A 408 -5.28 6.64 1.86
N LEU A 409 -6.39 7.36 2.08
CA LEU A 409 -6.86 8.39 1.14
C LEU A 409 -5.89 9.57 1.06
N ILE A 410 -5.41 10.08 2.20
CA ILE A 410 -4.43 11.19 2.24
C ILE A 410 -3.17 10.79 1.47
N GLN A 411 -2.65 9.59 1.70
CA GLN A 411 -1.47 9.06 1.01
C GLN A 411 -1.67 9.03 -0.52
N VAL A 412 -2.86 8.67 -0.99
CA VAL A 412 -3.21 8.71 -2.41
C VAL A 412 -3.30 10.14 -2.94
N ILE A 413 -3.96 11.06 -2.23
CA ILE A 413 -4.10 12.45 -2.65
C ILE A 413 -2.72 13.12 -2.80
N TRP A 414 -1.79 12.87 -1.89
CA TRP A 414 -0.45 13.45 -1.92
C TRP A 414 0.52 12.82 -2.94
N ARG A 415 0.05 11.88 -3.76
CA ARG A 415 0.77 11.42 -4.97
C ARG A 415 0.53 12.29 -6.19
N THR A 416 -0.43 13.19 -6.12
CA THR A 416 -0.79 14.13 -7.18
C THR A 416 0.05 15.41 -7.11
N ARG A 417 -0.22 16.37 -7.99
CA ARG A 417 0.47 17.69 -8.02
C ARG A 417 0.24 18.57 -6.78
N ILE A 418 -0.67 18.18 -5.89
CA ILE A 418 -0.73 18.79 -4.56
C ILE A 418 0.52 18.51 -3.72
N ARG A 419 1.44 17.66 -4.18
CA ARG A 419 2.79 17.56 -3.61
C ARG A 419 3.70 18.73 -3.97
N ASP A 420 3.32 19.56 -4.94
CA ASP A 420 4.18 20.64 -5.48
C ASP A 420 3.69 22.05 -5.20
N GLY A 421 2.40 22.20 -4.97
CA GLY A 421 1.77 23.47 -4.58
C GLY A 421 0.54 23.68 -5.42
N GLU A 422 0.26 22.73 -6.30
CA GLU A 422 -0.67 22.90 -7.38
C GLU A 422 -2.05 22.36 -7.01
N PRO A 423 -3.11 23.06 -7.43
CA PRO A 423 -4.47 22.71 -7.08
C PRO A 423 -4.92 21.42 -7.77
N ILE A 424 -5.73 20.61 -7.10
CA ILE A 424 -6.27 19.37 -7.65
C ILE A 424 -7.80 19.33 -7.59
N THR A 425 -8.39 18.49 -8.44
CA THR A 425 -9.79 18.08 -8.27
C THR A 425 -9.85 16.61 -7.87
N ALA A 426 -10.44 16.33 -6.71
CA ALA A 426 -10.60 14.99 -6.17
C ALA A 426 -12.06 14.52 -6.27
N TYR A 427 -12.34 13.58 -7.17
CA TYR A 427 -13.63 12.91 -7.27
C TYR A 427 -13.69 11.75 -6.28
N ILE A 428 -14.47 11.90 -5.22
CA ILE A 428 -14.68 10.89 -4.16
C ILE A 428 -16.18 10.55 -4.14
N PRO A 429 -16.63 9.51 -4.87
CA PRO A 429 -18.06 9.21 -5.00
C PRO A 429 -18.66 8.66 -3.72
N ASN A 430 -17.93 7.80 -3.01
CA ASN A 430 -18.42 7.20 -1.78
C ASN A 430 -18.63 8.27 -0.70
N ARG A 431 -19.81 8.27 -0.06
CA ARG A 431 -20.19 9.30 0.90
C ARG A 431 -19.32 9.26 2.15
N ARG A 432 -19.08 8.07 2.73
CA ARG A 432 -18.25 7.91 3.94
C ARG A 432 -16.85 8.48 3.70
N MET A 433 -16.16 8.02 2.66
CA MET A 433 -14.81 8.50 2.33
C MET A 433 -14.76 10.01 2.09
N ARG A 434 -15.77 10.56 1.42
CA ARG A 434 -15.85 12.01 1.17
C ARG A 434 -16.07 12.80 2.45
N GLU A 435 -16.93 12.34 3.35
CA GLU A 435 -17.17 13.00 4.64
C GLU A 435 -15.94 12.91 5.55
N LEU A 436 -15.26 11.76 5.61
CA LEU A 436 -14.00 11.62 6.35
C LEU A 436 -12.96 12.64 5.88
N PHE A 437 -12.77 12.73 4.56
CA PHE A 437 -11.81 13.66 3.98
C PHE A 437 -12.20 15.13 4.17
N LEU A 438 -13.49 15.47 4.01
CA LEU A 438 -13.97 16.83 4.25
C LEU A 438 -13.86 17.20 5.74
N SER A 439 -14.19 16.29 6.64
CA SER A 439 -14.06 16.48 8.09
C SER A 439 -12.60 16.75 8.45
N TRP A 440 -11.67 15.94 7.94
CA TRP A 440 -10.23 16.18 8.12
C TRP A 440 -9.80 17.53 7.55
N LEU A 441 -10.20 17.83 6.30
CA LEU A 441 -9.86 19.10 5.67
C LEU A 441 -10.36 20.29 6.47
N TRP A 442 -11.55 20.23 7.05
CA TRP A 442 -12.20 21.35 7.75
C TRP A 442 -12.18 21.23 9.29
N GLU A 443 -11.35 20.35 9.84
CA GLU A 443 -11.18 20.19 11.29
C GLU A 443 -12.52 19.87 12.01
N GLY A 444 -13.40 19.11 11.35
CA GLY A 444 -14.76 18.78 11.81
C GLY A 444 -15.85 19.77 11.36
N ASP A 445 -15.50 21.03 11.15
CA ASP A 445 -16.44 22.13 10.89
C ASP A 445 -16.62 22.42 9.39
N VAL A 446 -17.14 21.43 8.65
CA VAL A 446 -17.36 21.55 7.20
C VAL A 446 -18.40 22.63 6.88
N PRO A 447 -18.04 23.74 6.18
CA PRO A 447 -18.99 24.81 5.89
C PRO A 447 -20.18 24.36 5.06
N GLN A 448 -21.37 24.88 5.37
CA GLN A 448 -22.58 24.55 4.61
C GLN A 448 -22.47 24.96 3.13
N SER A 449 -21.71 26.02 2.81
CA SER A 449 -21.41 26.42 1.43
C SER A 449 -20.67 25.33 0.64
N VAL A 450 -19.72 24.64 1.27
CA VAL A 450 -18.99 23.51 0.66
C VAL A 450 -19.94 22.33 0.44
N ARG A 451 -20.76 21.99 1.45
CA ARG A 451 -21.77 20.92 1.34
C ARG A 451 -22.76 21.21 0.22
N ASN A 452 -23.27 22.44 0.15
CA ASN A 452 -24.20 22.89 -0.89
C ASN A 452 -23.56 22.81 -2.28
N LYS A 453 -22.30 23.27 -2.42
CA LYS A 453 -21.55 23.20 -3.68
C LYS A 453 -21.38 21.75 -4.17
N ILE A 454 -21.15 20.79 -3.28
CA ILE A 454 -21.03 19.37 -3.64
C ILE A 454 -22.40 18.80 -3.99
N ALA A 455 -23.44 19.12 -3.23
CA ALA A 455 -24.80 18.67 -3.47
C ALA A 455 -25.37 19.21 -4.80
N SER A 456 -25.04 20.46 -5.15
CA SER A 456 -25.51 21.12 -6.38
C SER A 456 -24.81 20.64 -7.65
N GLN A 457 -23.80 19.77 -7.56
CA GLN A 457 -23.19 19.14 -8.73
C GLN A 457 -24.25 18.29 -9.46
N GLN A 458 -24.83 18.87 -10.50
CA GLN A 458 -25.75 18.18 -11.41
C GLN A 458 -24.95 17.27 -12.33
N GLY A 459 -25.37 16.01 -12.46
CA GLY A 459 -24.89 15.17 -13.55
C GLY A 459 -25.50 15.67 -14.84
N SER A 460 -24.67 16.05 -15.81
CA SER A 460 -25.06 16.41 -17.17
C SER A 460 -26.18 15.48 -17.62
N LYS A 461 -27.36 16.04 -17.94
CA LYS A 461 -28.37 15.26 -18.67
C LYS A 461 -27.71 14.81 -19.97
N PRO A 462 -27.84 13.53 -20.39
CA PRO A 462 -27.52 13.20 -21.76
C PRO A 462 -28.36 14.13 -22.63
N GLY A 463 -27.72 14.88 -23.52
CA GLY A 463 -28.43 15.58 -24.59
C GLY A 463 -29.34 14.57 -25.29
N ARG A 464 -30.61 14.95 -25.43
CA ARG A 464 -31.62 14.19 -26.16
C ARG A 464 -31.18 13.92 -27.58
#